data_AF-A0A7S6MTE7-F1
#
_entry.id   AF-A0A7S6MTE7-F1
#
_cell.length_a   1.000
_cell.length_b   1.000
_cell.length_c   1.000
_cell.angle_alpha   90.00
_cell.angle_beta   90.00
_cell.angle_gamma   90.00
#
_symmetry.space_group_name_H-M   'P 1'
#
loop_
_entity.id
_entity.type
_entity.pdbx_description
1 polymer ?
#
loop_
_entity_poly.entity_id
_entity_poly.type
_entity_poly.pdbx_seq_one_letter_code
_entity_poly.pdbx_strand_id
1 'polypeptide(L)'
;MTQLLHEVEEKLSDKPNDSMLVISAANLAYDIKDFSKAERYYKHFLSAVAPGNIPAQIDLAYVEFQLGRTDDALGMIRRIADHHPQNQTALYNAAFLYTQLGKQDSVRYYLELCIQADPTSEAGVNAQKVLTSLKNDKTTIN
;
A
#
# COMPACT_ATOMS: atom_id res chain seq x y z
N MET A 1 6.67 -10.12 -17.86
CA MET A 1 6.32 -8.89 -17.12
C MET A 1 7.01 -7.66 -17.70
N THR A 2 8.34 -7.66 -17.91
CA THR A 2 9.07 -6.52 -18.51
C THR A 2 8.63 -6.16 -19.94
N GLN A 3 8.37 -7.16 -20.79
CA GLN A 3 7.84 -6.93 -22.15
C GLN A 3 6.46 -6.25 -22.13
N LEU A 4 5.58 -6.67 -21.22
CA LEU A 4 4.25 -6.11 -21.10
C LEU A 4 4.29 -4.64 -20.64
N LEU A 5 5.20 -4.29 -19.73
CA LEU A 5 5.43 -2.89 -19.36
C LEU A 5 5.86 -2.06 -20.58
N HIS A 6 6.75 -2.58 -21.41
CA HIS A 6 7.20 -1.88 -22.62
C HIS A 6 6.04 -1.64 -23.61
N GLU A 7 5.20 -2.64 -23.86
CA GLU A 7 4.01 -2.49 -24.73
C GLU A 7 3.01 -1.46 -24.19
N VAL A 8 2.88 -1.35 -22.87
CA VAL A 8 2.05 -0.32 -22.22
C VAL A 8 2.71 1.06 -22.35
N GLU A 9 4.02 1.17 -22.16
CA GLU A 9 4.79 2.42 -22.32
C GLU A 9 4.69 2.98 -23.75
N GLU A 10 4.72 2.12 -24.77
CA GLU A 10 4.52 2.53 -26.17
C GLU A 10 3.12 3.14 -26.37
N LYS A 11 2.06 2.48 -25.90
CA LYS A 11 0.69 2.99 -26.02
C LYS A 11 0.47 4.29 -25.24
N LEU A 12 1.17 4.46 -24.12
CA LEU A 12 1.13 5.68 -23.32
C LEU A 12 1.74 6.88 -24.05
N SER A 13 2.65 6.67 -25.01
CA SER A 13 3.21 7.78 -25.80
C SER A 13 2.12 8.52 -26.60
N ASP A 14 1.11 7.79 -27.10
CA ASP A 14 -0.04 8.35 -27.82
C ASP A 14 -1.17 8.83 -26.88
N LYS A 15 -1.30 8.19 -25.71
CA LYS A 15 -2.39 8.41 -24.75
C LYS A 15 -1.86 8.60 -23.32
N PRO A 16 -1.17 9.71 -23.02
CA PRO A 16 -0.39 9.85 -21.79
C PRO A 16 -1.23 9.85 -20.51
N ASN A 17 -2.50 10.22 -20.58
CA ASN A 17 -3.39 10.27 -19.41
C ASN A 17 -4.50 9.21 -19.47
N ASP A 18 -4.33 8.16 -20.28
CA ASP A 18 -5.27 7.04 -20.28
C ASP A 18 -5.18 6.32 -18.93
N SER A 19 -6.28 6.38 -18.18
CA SER A 19 -6.33 5.88 -16.80
C SER A 19 -5.90 4.42 -16.68
N MET A 20 -6.36 3.56 -17.59
CA MET A 20 -6.05 2.13 -17.57
C MET A 20 -4.59 1.88 -17.92
N LEU A 21 -4.05 2.59 -18.91
CA LEU A 21 -2.66 2.42 -19.29
C LEU A 21 -1.70 2.93 -18.20
N VAL A 22 -1.97 4.10 -17.60
CA VAL A 22 -1.09 4.69 -16.58
C VAL A 22 -1.06 3.82 -15.31
N ILE A 23 -2.23 3.38 -14.82
CA ILE A 23 -2.26 2.51 -13.63
C ILE A 23 -1.67 1.12 -13.91
N SER A 24 -1.84 0.60 -15.13
CA SER A 24 -1.21 -0.67 -15.52
C SER A 24 0.30 -0.53 -15.58
N ALA A 25 0.84 0.57 -16.12
CA ALA A 25 2.28 0.81 -16.10
C ALA A 25 2.84 0.89 -14.67
N ALA A 26 2.12 1.55 -13.75
CA ALA A 26 2.49 1.62 -12.34
C ALA A 26 2.55 0.22 -11.69
N ASN A 27 1.48 -0.56 -11.83
CA ASN A 27 1.38 -1.89 -11.25
C ASN A 27 2.39 -2.87 -11.86
N LEU A 28 2.60 -2.82 -13.19
CA LEU A 28 3.59 -3.67 -13.86
C LEU A 28 5.02 -3.31 -13.45
N ALA A 29 5.33 -2.02 -13.31
CA ALA A 29 6.62 -1.56 -12.80
C ALA A 29 6.84 -2.01 -11.34
N TYR A 30 5.79 -1.96 -10.52
CA TYR A 30 5.79 -2.47 -9.16
C TYR A 30 6.07 -3.99 -9.13
N ASP A 31 5.38 -4.78 -9.96
CA ASP A 31 5.52 -6.24 -10.00
C ASP A 31 6.94 -6.69 -10.39
N ILE A 32 7.62 -5.94 -11.26
CA ILE A 32 9.02 -6.20 -11.63
C ILE A 32 10.03 -5.57 -10.67
N LYS A 33 9.56 -4.95 -9.57
CA LYS A 33 10.36 -4.27 -8.55
C LYS A 33 11.17 -3.07 -9.06
N ASP A 34 10.77 -2.52 -10.20
CA ASP A 34 11.28 -1.22 -10.67
C ASP A 34 10.49 -0.11 -9.94
N PHE A 35 10.80 0.05 -8.65
CA PHE A 35 10.08 0.96 -7.78
C PHE A 35 10.22 2.42 -8.21
N SER A 36 11.34 2.79 -8.84
CA SER A 36 11.55 4.12 -9.41
C SER A 36 10.58 4.41 -10.56
N LYS A 37 10.35 3.44 -11.46
CA LYS A 37 9.31 3.57 -12.49
C LYS A 37 7.91 3.54 -11.88
N ALA A 38 7.65 2.65 -10.93
CA ALA A 38 6.35 2.55 -10.27
C ALA A 38 5.97 3.89 -9.62
N GLU A 39 6.89 4.50 -8.88
CA GLU A 39 6.73 5.83 -8.28
C GLU A 39 6.32 6.87 -9.33
N ARG A 40 7.05 6.93 -10.45
CA ARG A 40 6.76 7.88 -11.52
C ARG A 40 5.34 7.72 -12.05
N TYR A 41 4.91 6.49 -12.34
CA TYR A 41 3.58 6.22 -12.89
C TYR A 41 2.47 6.44 -11.87
N TYR A 42 2.64 6.04 -10.61
CA TYR A 42 1.65 6.34 -9.56
C TYR A 42 1.53 7.86 -9.32
N LYS A 43 2.64 8.60 -9.30
CA LYS A 43 2.60 10.08 -9.17
C LYS A 43 1.93 10.73 -10.37
N HIS A 44 2.16 10.23 -11.58
CA HIS A 44 1.45 10.70 -12.78
C HIS A 44 -0.05 10.40 -12.67
N PHE A 45 -0.43 9.17 -12.32
CA PHE A 45 -1.83 8.78 -12.13
C PHE A 45 -2.54 9.69 -11.13
N LEU A 46 -1.91 9.93 -9.98
CA LEU A 46 -2.46 10.77 -8.90
C LEU A 46 -2.44 12.27 -9.23
N SER A 47 -1.62 12.74 -10.17
CA SER A 47 -1.60 14.18 -10.52
C SER A 47 -2.50 14.52 -11.71
N ALA A 48 -2.56 13.65 -12.72
CA ALA A 48 -3.19 13.96 -14.00
C ALA A 48 -4.47 13.17 -14.28
N VAL A 49 -4.70 12.05 -13.59
CA VAL A 49 -5.82 11.13 -13.89
C VAL A 49 -6.82 11.07 -12.76
N ALA A 50 -6.38 10.71 -11.54
CA ALA A 50 -7.26 10.47 -10.40
C ALA A 50 -6.64 10.89 -9.06
N PRO A 51 -6.64 12.19 -8.71
CA PRO A 51 -5.99 12.69 -7.49
C PRO A 51 -6.51 12.15 -6.16
N GLY A 52 -7.77 11.76 -6.10
CA GLY A 52 -8.39 11.17 -4.92
C GLY A 52 -8.35 9.64 -4.86
N ASN A 53 -7.60 8.96 -5.74
CA ASN A 53 -7.60 7.50 -5.77
C ASN A 53 -6.81 6.92 -4.59
N ILE A 54 -7.53 6.57 -3.52
CA ILE A 54 -6.93 6.03 -2.28
C ILE A 54 -6.12 4.75 -2.52
N PRO A 55 -6.58 3.75 -3.30
CA PRO A 55 -5.76 2.57 -3.60
C PRO A 55 -4.38 2.93 -4.16
N ALA A 56 -4.31 3.79 -5.17
CA ALA A 56 -3.05 4.23 -5.76
C ALA A 56 -2.18 5.05 -4.78
N GLN A 57 -2.78 5.80 -3.85
CA GLN A 57 -2.02 6.48 -2.78
C GLN A 57 -1.40 5.47 -1.80
N ILE A 58 -2.10 4.38 -1.47
CA ILE A 58 -1.59 3.30 -0.62
C ILE A 58 -0.43 2.58 -1.33
N ASP A 59 -0.61 2.22 -2.60
CA ASP A 59 0.43 1.55 -3.39
C ASP A 59 1.67 2.44 -3.53
N LEU A 60 1.49 3.74 -3.77
CA LEU A 60 2.60 4.69 -3.78
C LEU A 60 3.30 4.73 -2.40
N ALA A 61 2.57 4.77 -1.28
CA ALA A 61 3.20 4.75 0.04
C ALA A 61 4.07 3.50 0.24
N TYR A 62 3.63 2.33 -0.25
CA TYR A 62 4.46 1.13 -0.24
C TYR A 62 5.70 1.28 -1.15
N VAL A 63 5.56 1.83 -2.35
CA VAL A 63 6.69 2.10 -3.27
C VAL A 63 7.72 3.04 -2.63
N GLU A 64 7.27 4.12 -1.98
CA GLU A 64 8.14 5.05 -1.24
C GLU A 64 8.90 4.31 -0.13
N PHE A 65 8.25 3.37 0.57
CA PHE A 65 8.90 2.53 1.58
C PHE A 65 9.98 1.63 0.96
N GLN A 66 9.71 0.97 -0.17
CA GLN A 66 10.69 0.13 -0.86
C GLN A 66 11.90 0.92 -1.37
N LEU A 67 11.71 2.20 -1.66
CA LEU A 67 12.78 3.12 -2.07
C LEU A 67 13.57 3.69 -0.87
N GLY A 68 13.30 3.21 0.35
CA GLY A 68 13.98 3.63 1.57
C GLY A 68 13.49 4.96 2.13
N ARG A 69 12.42 5.56 1.55
CA ARG A 69 11.81 6.80 2.03
C ARG A 69 10.73 6.49 3.06
N THR A 70 11.17 5.86 4.15
CA THR A 70 10.30 5.33 5.19
C THR A 70 9.41 6.40 5.84
N ASP A 71 9.96 7.58 6.15
CA ASP A 71 9.20 8.65 6.81
C ASP A 71 8.08 9.20 5.92
N ASP A 72 8.34 9.35 4.62
CA ASP A 72 7.35 9.78 3.64
C ASP A 72 6.22 8.74 3.51
N ALA A 73 6.58 7.46 3.38
CA ALA A 73 5.63 6.35 3.31
C ALA A 73 4.71 6.29 4.54
N LEU A 74 5.30 6.40 5.75
CA LEU A 74 4.53 6.42 6.99
C LEU A 74 3.66 7.67 7.10
N GLY A 75 4.16 8.83 6.67
CA GLY A 75 3.37 10.07 6.63
C GLY A 75 2.16 9.94 5.71
N MET A 76 2.33 9.34 4.53
CA MET A 76 1.25 9.09 3.59
C MET A 76 0.21 8.13 4.16
N ILE A 77 0.61 6.95 4.62
CA ILE A 77 -0.36 5.94 5.08
C ILE A 77 -1.13 6.40 6.32
N ARG A 78 -0.48 7.17 7.22
CA ARG A 78 -1.13 7.77 8.38
C ARG A 78 -2.20 8.78 7.97
N ARG A 79 -1.91 9.68 7.02
CA ARG A 79 -2.90 10.64 6.53
C ARG A 79 -4.11 9.93 5.93
N ILE A 80 -3.88 8.86 5.17
CA ILE A 80 -4.98 8.06 4.60
C ILE A 80 -5.83 7.44 5.71
N ALA A 81 -5.20 6.85 6.73
CA ALA A 81 -5.91 6.27 7.87
C ALA A 81 -6.68 7.33 8.70
N ASP A 82 -6.11 8.52 8.89
CA ASP A 82 -6.73 9.61 9.64
C ASP A 82 -7.95 10.18 8.90
N HIS A 83 -7.89 10.32 7.57
CA HIS A 83 -8.99 10.82 6.74
C HIS A 83 -10.03 9.75 6.38
N HIS A 84 -9.62 8.48 6.35
CA HIS A 84 -10.47 7.34 6.02
C HIS A 84 -10.36 6.26 7.10
N PRO A 85 -10.85 6.52 8.33
CA PRO A 85 -10.66 5.65 9.49
C PRO A 85 -11.35 4.28 9.39
N GLN A 86 -12.23 4.09 8.39
CA GLN A 86 -12.88 2.80 8.11
C GLN A 86 -12.28 2.06 6.90
N ASN A 87 -11.26 2.63 6.25
CA ASN A 87 -10.63 1.99 5.11
C ASN A 87 -9.68 0.88 5.57
N GLN A 88 -10.18 -0.35 5.58
CA GLN A 88 -9.42 -1.51 6.05
C GLN A 88 -8.16 -1.80 5.23
N THR A 89 -8.15 -1.48 3.94
CA THR A 89 -6.95 -1.61 3.10
C THR A 89 -5.85 -0.69 3.60
N ALA A 90 -6.17 0.57 3.93
CA ALA A 90 -5.19 1.51 4.48
C ALA A 90 -4.69 1.08 5.86
N LEU A 91 -5.59 0.66 6.75
CA LEU A 91 -5.25 0.23 8.11
C LEU A 91 -4.37 -1.03 8.09
N TYR A 92 -4.72 -2.02 7.27
CA TYR A 92 -3.92 -3.24 7.13
C TYR A 92 -2.53 -2.95 6.53
N ASN A 93 -2.45 -2.07 5.52
CA ASN A 93 -1.16 -1.68 4.95
C ASN A 93 -0.31 -0.85 5.93
N ALA A 94 -0.92 -0.01 6.77
CA ALA A 94 -0.20 0.66 7.85
C ALA A 94 0.41 -0.37 8.82
N ALA A 95 -0.37 -1.35 9.27
CA ALA A 95 0.13 -2.43 10.12
C ALA A 95 1.26 -3.22 9.44
N PHE A 96 1.15 -3.50 8.14
CA PHE A 96 2.20 -4.15 7.37
C PHE A 96 3.50 -3.33 7.36
N LEU A 97 3.46 -2.03 7.06
CA LEU A 97 4.64 -1.18 7.04
C LEU A 97 5.30 -1.10 8.43
N TYR A 98 4.52 -0.98 9.50
CA TYR A 98 5.06 -1.01 10.87
C TYR A 98 5.63 -2.38 11.26
N THR A 99 5.15 -3.47 10.66
CA THR A 99 5.72 -4.81 10.86
C THR A 99 7.12 -4.89 10.28
N GLN A 100 7.32 -4.34 9.08
CA GLN A 100 8.66 -4.27 8.47
C GLN A 100 9.67 -3.47 9.32
N LEU A 101 9.17 -2.53 10.13
CA LEU A 101 9.98 -1.70 11.03
C LEU A 101 10.11 -2.26 12.46
N GLY A 102 9.53 -3.42 12.76
CA GLY A 102 9.53 -4.01 14.10
C GLY A 102 8.77 -3.19 15.15
N LYS A 103 7.90 -2.26 14.75
CA LYS A 103 7.15 -1.37 15.65
C LYS A 103 5.87 -2.05 16.14
N GLN A 104 6.03 -3.06 16.98
CA GLN A 104 4.95 -3.98 17.37
C GLN A 104 3.71 -3.28 17.96
N ASP A 105 3.88 -2.19 18.71
CA ASP A 105 2.74 -1.45 19.27
C ASP A 105 1.90 -0.78 18.17
N SER A 106 2.55 -0.16 17.18
CA SER A 106 1.87 0.40 16.01
C SER A 106 1.20 -0.69 15.17
N VAL A 107 1.85 -1.84 15.00
CA VAL A 107 1.24 -3.00 14.32
C VAL A 107 -0.07 -3.38 15.01
N ARG A 108 -0.04 -3.59 16.33
CA ARG A 108 -1.24 -3.94 17.10
C ARG A 108 -2.34 -2.89 16.92
N TYR A 109 -1.99 -1.62 17.08
CA TYR A 109 -2.94 -0.51 16.96
C TYR A 109 -3.68 -0.51 15.62
N TYR A 110 -2.95 -0.59 14.50
CA TYR A 110 -3.57 -0.56 13.17
C TYR A 110 -4.35 -1.84 12.83
N LEU A 111 -3.92 -3.01 13.33
CA LEU A 111 -4.69 -4.24 13.18
C LEU A 111 -6.00 -4.17 13.98
N GLU A 112 -5.97 -3.66 15.21
CA GLU A 112 -7.18 -3.48 16.02
C GLU A 112 -8.19 -2.53 15.35
N LEU A 113 -7.71 -1.41 14.80
CA LEU A 113 -8.56 -0.52 13.99
C LEU A 113 -9.12 -1.22 12.76
N CYS A 114 -8.30 -2.01 12.05
CA CYS A 114 -8.74 -2.77 10.88
C CYS A 114 -9.87 -3.74 11.25
N ILE A 115 -9.77 -4.42 12.39
CA ILE A 115 -10.79 -5.35 12.88
C ILE A 115 -12.06 -4.60 13.29
N GLN A 116 -11.92 -3.45 13.96
CA GLN A 116 -13.05 -2.62 14.37
C GLN A 116 -13.85 -2.08 13.18
N ALA A 117 -13.19 -1.77 12.07
CA ALA A 117 -13.85 -1.28 10.86
C ALA A 117 -14.80 -2.33 10.25
N ASP A 118 -14.35 -3.58 10.11
CA ASP A 118 -15.22 -4.72 9.78
C ASP A 118 -14.52 -6.05 10.15
N PRO A 119 -14.95 -6.73 11.22
CA PRO A 119 -14.30 -7.96 11.67
C PRO A 119 -14.58 -9.17 10.76
N THR A 120 -15.56 -9.11 9.87
CA THR A 120 -16.00 -10.22 9.01
C THR A 120 -15.44 -10.15 7.59
N SER A 121 -15.02 -8.97 7.15
CA SER A 121 -14.25 -8.77 5.92
C SER A 121 -12.98 -9.63 5.86
N GLU A 122 -12.48 -9.88 4.65
CA GLU A 122 -11.20 -10.56 4.45
C GLU A 122 -10.05 -9.87 5.19
N ALA A 123 -9.97 -8.53 5.11
CA ALA A 123 -8.94 -7.75 5.79
C ALA A 123 -9.04 -7.85 7.32
N GLY A 124 -10.26 -7.79 7.86
CA GLY A 124 -10.51 -7.96 9.30
C GLY A 124 -10.16 -9.36 9.80
N VAL A 125 -10.52 -10.40 9.05
CA VAL A 125 -10.15 -11.79 9.36
C VAL A 125 -8.63 -11.99 9.29
N ASN A 126 -7.96 -11.43 8.30
CA ASN A 126 -6.51 -11.49 8.19
C ASN A 126 -5.83 -10.72 9.34
N ALA A 127 -6.36 -9.55 9.71
CA ALA A 127 -5.86 -8.80 10.86
C ALA A 127 -5.99 -9.58 12.17
N GLN A 128 -7.10 -10.29 12.40
CA GLN A 128 -7.27 -11.17 13.57
C GLN A 128 -6.24 -12.29 13.62
N LYS A 129 -5.95 -12.93 12.47
CA LYS A 129 -4.94 -13.99 12.37
C LYS A 129 -3.57 -13.45 12.78
N VAL A 130 -3.14 -12.33 12.19
CA VAL A 130 -1.85 -11.71 12.49
C VAL A 130 -1.76 -11.32 13.97
N LEU A 131 -2.81 -10.69 14.51
CA LEU A 131 -2.83 -10.26 15.91
C LEU A 131 -2.77 -11.45 16.89
N THR A 132 -3.36 -12.58 16.53
CA THR A 132 -3.30 -13.83 17.31
C THR A 132 -1.89 -14.41 17.31
N SER A 133 -1.23 -14.47 16.14
CA SER A 133 0.17 -14.92 16.05
C SER A 133 1.10 -14.06 16.91
N LEU A 134 0.95 -12.74 16.89
CA LEU A 134 1.75 -11.82 17.73
C LEU A 134 1.58 -12.04 19.24
N LYS A 135 0.42 -12.56 19.69
CA LYS A 135 0.19 -12.90 21.10
C LYS A 135 0.91 -14.20 21.47
N ASN A 136 0.84 -15.20 20.59
CA ASN A 136 1.45 -16.52 20.82
C ASN A 136 2.99 -16.46 20.85
N ASP A 137 3.59 -15.59 20.05
CA ASP A 137 5.04 -15.39 20.06
C ASP A 137 5.54 -14.84 21.42
N LYS A 138 4.71 -14.08 22.15
CA LYS A 138 5.03 -13.58 23.49
C LYS A 138 4.87 -14.64 24.58
N THR A 139 4.04 -15.66 24.36
CA THR A 139 3.78 -16.74 25.33
C THR A 139 4.81 -17.87 25.29
N THR A 140 5.73 -17.89 24.32
CA THR A 140 6.72 -18.97 24.15
C THR A 140 8.07 -18.66 24.84
N ILE A 141 8.18 -17.52 25.55
CA ILE A 141 9.41 -17.07 26.22
C ILE A 141 9.20 -16.92 27.75
N ASN A 142 8.48 -17.85 28.38
CA ASN A 142 8.41 -17.97 29.84
C ASN A 142 8.67 -19.40 30.29
#